data_AF-A0A8R1DWP8-F1
#
_entry.id   AF-A0A8R1DWP8-F1
#
_cell.length_a   1.000
_cell.length_b   1.000
_cell.length_c   1.000
_cell.angle_alpha   90.00
_cell.angle_beta   90.00
_cell.angle_gamma   90.00
#
_symmetry.space_group_name_H-M   'P 1'
#
loop_
_entity.id
_entity.type
_entity.pdbx_description
1 polymer ?
#
loop_
_entity_poly.entity_id
_entity_poly.type
_entity_poly.pdbx_seq_one_letter_code
_entity_poly.pdbx_strand_id
1 'polypeptide(L)'
;MRQALNTVAVENKTLFVYFFLHAQHVMTHEKENKMGLQALGLLLQTILEMSRKMVCFCAHAIRPCDGIAAQGACYLVDEDTRIINLIMVRPK
;
A
#
# COMPACT_ATOMS: atom_id res chain seq x y z
N MET A 1 -1.65 -14.97 2.15
CA MET A 1 -1.47 -13.50 2.15
C MET A 1 -2.36 -12.79 3.16
N ARG A 2 -3.69 -12.95 3.12
CA ARG A 2 -4.62 -12.36 4.11
C ARG A 2 -4.36 -12.78 5.56
N GLN A 3 -4.03 -14.04 5.80
CA GLN A 3 -3.73 -14.56 7.15
C GLN A 3 -2.42 -13.99 7.72
N ALA A 4 -1.37 -13.85 6.90
CA ALA A 4 -0.10 -13.26 7.32
C ALA A 4 -0.24 -11.76 7.67
N LEU A 5 -1.11 -11.04 6.94
CA LEU A 5 -1.46 -9.66 7.30
C LEU A 5 -2.33 -9.58 8.55
N ASN A 6 -3.04 -10.64 8.95
CA ASN A 6 -3.88 -10.65 10.14
C ASN A 6 -3.09 -10.90 11.44
N THR A 7 -1.95 -11.58 11.38
CA THR A 7 -1.05 -11.85 12.52
C THR A 7 -0.12 -10.67 12.85
N VAL A 8 0.01 -9.71 11.94
CA VAL A 8 0.82 -8.50 12.14
C VAL A 8 0.08 -7.54 13.08
N ALA A 9 0.78 -6.99 14.07
CA ALA A 9 0.21 -6.00 14.99
C ALA A 9 -0.40 -4.81 14.23
N VAL A 10 -1.44 -4.19 14.80
CA VAL A 10 -2.18 -3.09 14.14
C VAL A 10 -1.25 -1.93 13.78
N GLU A 11 -0.23 -1.64 14.61
CA GLU A 11 0.75 -0.59 14.31
C GLU A 11 1.54 -0.90 13.04
N ASN A 12 1.96 -2.16 12.88
CA ASN A 12 2.74 -2.62 11.73
C ASN A 12 1.90 -2.60 10.44
N LYS A 13 0.59 -2.89 10.51
CA LYS A 13 -0.32 -2.75 9.34
C LYS A 13 -0.49 -1.29 8.95
N THR A 14 -0.62 -0.41 9.94
CA THR A 14 -0.79 1.03 9.73
C THR A 14 0.44 1.62 9.06
N LEU A 15 1.63 1.30 9.59
CA LEU A 15 2.91 1.71 9.01
C LEU A 15 3.07 1.17 7.58
N PHE A 16 2.74 -0.10 7.37
CA PHE A 16 2.82 -0.73 6.05
C PHE A 16 1.95 0.00 5.02
N VAL A 17 0.71 0.33 5.36
CA VAL A 17 -0.17 1.08 4.45
C VAL A 17 0.36 2.49 4.22
N TYR A 18 0.70 3.22 5.27
CA TYR A 18 1.23 4.59 5.16
C TYR A 18 2.46 4.65 4.26
N PHE A 19 3.36 3.67 4.40
CA PHE A 19 4.56 3.57 3.59
C PHE A 19 4.26 3.50 2.09
N PHE A 20 3.30 2.66 1.68
CA PHE A 20 2.92 2.53 0.27
C PHE A 20 2.18 3.76 -0.26
N LEU A 21 1.44 4.49 0.58
CA LEU A 21 0.84 5.77 0.17
C LEU A 21 1.87 6.85 -0.03
N HIS A 22 2.84 6.92 0.88
CA HIS A 22 3.96 7.84 0.70
C HIS A 22 4.74 7.50 -0.57
N ALA A 23 5.00 6.22 -0.83
CA ALA A 23 5.63 5.78 -2.08
C ALA A 23 4.84 6.18 -3.33
N GLN A 24 3.51 6.06 -3.31
CA GLN A 24 2.65 6.55 -4.40
C GLN A 24 2.77 8.06 -4.60
N HIS A 25 2.80 8.83 -3.51
CA HIS A 25 2.99 10.29 -3.59
C HIS A 25 4.34 10.65 -4.22
N VAL A 26 5.42 9.94 -3.85
CA VAL A 26 6.73 10.07 -4.49
C VAL A 26 6.65 9.76 -5.99
N MET A 27 5.93 8.69 -6.38
CA MET A 27 5.74 8.34 -7.79
C MET A 27 4.99 9.41 -8.58
N THR A 28 4.10 10.18 -7.97
CA THR A 28 3.40 11.27 -8.69
C THR A 28 4.36 12.36 -9.20
N HIS A 29 5.54 12.46 -8.59
CA HIS A 29 6.61 13.40 -8.96
C HIS A 29 7.71 12.73 -9.82
N GLU A 30 7.43 11.58 -10.45
CA GLU A 30 8.40 10.81 -11.25
C GLU A 30 9.13 11.65 -12.31
N LYS A 31 8.47 12.66 -12.90
CA LYS A 31 9.10 13.54 -13.90
C LYS A 31 10.30 14.30 -13.34
N GLU A 32 10.25 14.65 -12.06
CA GLU A 32 11.26 15.44 -11.35
C GLU A 32 12.26 14.55 -10.62
N ASN A 33 11.77 13.56 -9.84
CA ASN A 33 12.62 12.72 -9.00
C ASN A 33 13.10 11.42 -9.66
N LYS A 34 12.58 11.07 -10.86
CA LYS A 34 12.88 9.84 -11.61
C LYS A 34 12.53 8.54 -10.89
N MET A 35 11.70 8.60 -9.85
CA MET A 35 11.31 7.46 -9.00
C MET A 35 9.96 6.88 -9.42
N GLY A 36 9.95 6.18 -10.55
CA GLY A 36 8.80 5.40 -11.00
C GLY A 36 8.60 4.09 -10.23
N LEU A 37 7.49 3.40 -10.51
CA LEU A 37 7.11 2.13 -9.88
C LEU A 37 8.24 1.10 -9.89
N GLN A 38 8.96 1.00 -11.01
CA GLN A 38 9.99 0.01 -11.22
C GLN A 38 11.26 0.28 -10.39
N ALA A 39 11.60 1.56 -10.19
CA ALA A 39 12.74 1.99 -9.39
C ALA A 39 12.44 1.85 -7.90
N LEU A 40 11.28 2.32 -7.45
CA LEU A 40 10.83 2.11 -6.07
C LEU A 40 10.65 0.64 -5.75
N GLY A 41 10.07 -0.14 -6.67
CA GLY A 41 9.93 -1.59 -6.52
C GLY A 41 11.26 -2.29 -6.29
N LEU A 42 12.35 -1.82 -6.91
CA LEU A 42 13.70 -2.37 -6.72
C LEU A 42 14.32 -2.00 -5.36
N LEU A 43 14.11 -0.77 -4.89
CA LEU A 43 14.64 -0.31 -3.60
C LEU A 43 13.87 -0.90 -2.42
N LEU A 44 12.54 -0.92 -2.53
CA LEU A 44 11.66 -1.33 -1.45
C LEU A 44 11.64 -2.85 -1.23
N GLN A 45 12.04 -3.64 -2.23
CA GLN A 45 12.10 -5.10 -2.09
C GLN A 45 13.02 -5.54 -0.95
N THR A 46 14.16 -4.86 -0.77
CA THR A 46 15.16 -5.21 0.25
C THR A 46 14.75 -4.71 1.61
N ILE A 47 14.14 -3.52 1.69
CA ILE A 47 13.69 -2.89 2.93
C ILE A 47 12.52 -3.66 3.53
N LEU A 48 11.57 -4.10 2.70
CA LEU A 48 10.37 -4.80 3.14
C LEU A 48 10.52 -6.31 3.16
N GLU A 49 11.69 -6.84 2.75
CA GLU A 49 11.93 -8.28 2.56
C GLU A 49 10.85 -8.95 1.70
N MET A 50 10.40 -8.25 0.64
CA MET A 50 9.34 -8.68 -0.26
C MET A 50 9.88 -8.82 -1.68
N SER A 51 9.32 -9.75 -2.46
CA SER A 51 9.65 -9.78 -3.89
C SER A 51 9.24 -8.47 -4.57
N ARG A 52 10.02 -8.01 -5.56
CA ARG A 52 9.69 -6.83 -6.37
C ARG A 52 8.27 -6.85 -6.94
N LYS A 53 7.79 -8.01 -7.38
CA LYS A 53 6.41 -8.18 -7.87
C LYS A 53 5.38 -7.87 -6.78
N MET A 54 5.63 -8.32 -5.55
CA MET A 54 4.75 -8.08 -4.41
C MET A 54 4.74 -6.60 -4.03
N VAL A 55 5.89 -5.94 -4.03
CA VAL A 55 5.98 -4.50 -3.77
C VAL A 55 5.20 -3.71 -4.83
N CYS A 56 5.40 -3.99 -6.11
CA CYS A 56 4.66 -3.32 -7.18
C CYS A 56 3.14 -3.58 -7.09
N PHE A 57 2.74 -4.80 -6.71
CA PHE A 57 1.35 -5.14 -6.47
C PHE A 57 0.77 -4.31 -5.32
N CYS A 58 1.46 -4.25 -4.16
CA CYS A 58 1.04 -3.43 -3.02
C CYS A 58 0.92 -1.95 -3.38
N ALA A 59 1.90 -1.40 -4.09
CA ALA A 59 1.89 -0.02 -4.57
C ALA A 59 0.74 0.29 -5.55
N HIS A 60 0.12 -0.70 -6.17
CA HIS A 60 -1.07 -0.50 -7.01
C HIS A 60 -2.39 -0.81 -6.28
N ALA A 61 -2.37 -1.83 -5.43
CA ALA A 61 -3.54 -2.37 -4.76
C ALA A 61 -3.97 -1.53 -3.55
N ILE A 62 -3.01 -0.94 -2.82
CA ILE A 62 -3.25 -0.07 -1.68
C ILE A 62 -3.71 1.28 -2.21
N ARG A 63 -4.96 1.66 -1.98
CA ARG A 63 -5.49 2.98 -2.39
C ARG A 63 -6.44 3.54 -1.34
N PRO A 64 -6.54 4.88 -1.21
CA PRO A 64 -7.56 5.50 -0.37
C PRO A 64 -8.95 5.03 -0.80
N CYS A 65 -9.81 4.68 0.17
CA CYS A 65 -11.22 4.43 -0.10
C CYS A 65 -11.96 5.75 -0.35
N ASP A 66 -12.06 6.20 -1.61
CA ASP A 66 -12.87 7.39 -1.97
C ASP A 66 -14.38 7.08 -2.10
N GLY A 67 -14.88 6.06 -1.39
CA GLY A 67 -16.28 5.61 -1.46
C GLY A 67 -16.64 4.77 -2.72
N ILE A 68 -15.73 4.60 -3.66
CA ILE A 68 -15.94 3.79 -4.89
C ILE A 68 -15.16 2.48 -4.77
N ALA A 69 -15.86 1.36 -4.95
CA ALA A 69 -15.29 0.01 -4.93
C ALA A 69 -14.33 -0.21 -6.12
N ALA A 70 -13.07 0.17 -5.97
CA ALA A 70 -12.02 -0.18 -6.92
C ALA A 70 -11.55 -1.63 -6.67
N GLN A 71 -11.15 -2.34 -7.74
CA GLN A 71 -10.53 -3.66 -7.62
C GLN A 71 -9.17 -3.51 -6.89
N GLY A 72 -9.10 -3.91 -5.62
CA GLY A 72 -7.88 -3.79 -4.81
C GLY A 72 -8.07 -3.98 -3.31
N ALA A 73 -6.98 -3.73 -2.55
CA ALA A 73 -7.00 -3.65 -1.10
C ALA A 73 -7.20 -2.19 -0.72
N CYS A 74 -8.45 -1.79 -0.52
CA CYS A 74 -8.78 -0.42 -0.16
C CYS A 74 -8.71 -0.26 1.37
N TYR A 75 -8.43 0.93 1.87
CA TYR A 75 -8.49 1.17 3.32
C TYR A 75 -9.25 2.45 3.62
N LEU A 76 -10.05 2.40 4.70
CA LEU A 76 -10.64 3.59 5.29
C LEU A 76 -9.63 4.15 6.29
N VAL A 77 -9.25 5.41 6.11
CA VAL A 77 -8.60 6.20 7.14
C VAL A 77 -9.73 6.86 7.92
N ASP A 78 -9.95 6.42 9.14
CA ASP A 78 -10.79 7.15 10.07
C ASP A 78 -9.96 8.34 10.61
N GLU A 79 -10.34 9.56 10.24
CA GLU A 79 -9.62 10.79 10.62
C GLU A 79 -9.65 11.05 12.13
N ASP A 80 -10.66 10.51 12.84
CA ASP A 80 -10.85 10.71 14.28
C ASP A 80 -10.08 9.67 15.10
N THR A 81 -9.95 8.43 14.60
CA THR A 81 -9.32 7.33 15.36
C THR A 81 -7.92 6.94 14.87
N ARG A 82 -7.45 7.46 13.73
CA ARG A 82 -6.19 7.07 13.05
C ARG A 82 -6.10 5.57 12.72
N ILE A 83 -7.21 4.84 12.78
CA ILE A 83 -7.26 3.41 12.51
C ILE A 83 -7.39 3.22 10.99
N ILE A 84 -6.44 2.50 10.42
CA ILE A 84 -6.49 2.08 9.01
C ILE A 84 -7.23 0.74 8.93
N ASN A 85 -8.50 0.77 8.50
CA ASN A 85 -9.29 -0.43 8.27
C ASN A 85 -9.01 -0.98 6.88
N LEU A 86 -8.29 -2.10 6.79
CA LEU A 86 -7.94 -2.75 5.52
C LEU A 86 -9.12 -3.56 4.97
N ILE A 87 -9.76 -3.05 3.92
CA ILE A 87 -10.88 -3.67 3.21
C ILE A 87 -10.34 -4.33 1.94
N MET A 88 -10.18 -5.66 1.97
CA MET A 88 -9.88 -6.42 0.75
C MET A 88 -11.17 -6.59 -0.06
N VAL A 89 -11.28 -5.92 -1.20
CA VAL A 89 -12.42 -6.07 -2.12
C VAL A 89 -12.21 -7.36 -2.92
N ARG A 90 -13.13 -8.34 -2.81
CA ARG A 90 -13.07 -9.57 -3.59
C ARG A 90 -13.49 -9.31 -5.05
N PRO A 91 -12.85 -9.97 -6.04
CA PRO A 91 -13.39 -10.00 -7.39
C PRO A 91 -14.72 -10.76 -7.42
N LYS A 92 -15.65 -10.28 -8.26
CA LYS A 92 -16.89 -10.99 -8.62
C LYS A 92 -16.58 -12.16 -9.52
#